data_AF-A0A945K1J0-F1
#
_entry.id   AF-A0A945K1J0-F1
#
_cell.length_a   1.000
_cell.length_b   1.000
_cell.length_c   1.000
_cell.angle_alpha   90.00
_cell.angle_beta   90.00
_cell.angle_gamma   90.00
#
_symmetry.space_group_name_H-M   'P 1'
#
loop_
_entity.id
_entity.type
_entity.pdbx_description
1 polymer ?
#
loop_
_entity_poly.entity_id
_entity_poly.type
_entity_poly.pdbx_seq_one_letter_code
_entity_poly.pdbx_strand_id
1 'polypeptide(L)' 'MGDLFSDLKKLLTSAISIGIQFLCLGVIVQLLIDEKIMGWDPVGNIQAAGPSFIGVIAFIVLYLLFIRKKAE' A
#
# COMPACT_ATOMS: atom_id res chain seq x y z
N MET A 1 -17.27 22.37 9.85
CA MET A 1 -16.94 20.96 10.17
C MET A 1 -16.73 20.11 8.91
N GLY A 2 -17.50 20.32 7.82
CA GLY A 2 -17.30 19.62 6.54
C GLY A 2 -15.94 19.87 5.87
N ASP A 3 -15.45 21.12 5.88
CA ASP A 3 -14.19 21.49 5.21
C ASP A 3 -12.96 20.86 5.86
N LEU A 4 -12.84 20.92 7.19
CA LEU A 4 -11.74 20.29 7.93
C LEU A 4 -11.66 18.77 7.71
N PHE A 5 -12.82 18.09 7.68
CA PHE A 5 -12.85 16.66 7.40
C PHE A 5 -12.44 16.36 5.95
N SER A 6 -12.86 17.20 5.01
CA SER A 6 -12.50 17.06 3.59
C SER A 6 -11.00 17.28 3.36
N ASP A 7 -10.39 18.23 4.05
CA ASP A 7 -8.96 18.54 3.93
C ASP A 7 -8.09 17.47 4.61
N LEU A 8 -8.52 16.98 5.78
CA LEU A 8 -7.88 15.84 6.44
C LEU A 8 -7.92 14.59 5.56
N LYS A 9 -9.07 14.32 4.91
CA LYS A 9 -9.20 13.21 3.95
C LYS A 9 -8.24 13.36 2.77
N LYS A 10 -8.12 14.56 2.20
CA LYS A 10 -7.18 14.83 1.10
C LYS A 10 -5.73 14.60 1.52
N LEU A 11 -5.34 15.12 2.70
CA LEU A 11 -4.00 14.94 3.24
C LEU A 11 -3.69 13.47 3.50
N LEU A 12 -4.60 12.73 4.14
CA LEU A 12 -4.46 11.28 4.36
C LEU A 12 -4.32 10.53 3.05
N THR A 13 -5.17 10.82 2.06
CA THR A 13 -5.12 10.16 0.75
C THR A 13 -3.78 10.41 0.06
N SER A 14 -3.28 11.66 0.12
CA SER A 14 -1.98 12.03 -0.43
C SER A 14 -0.83 11.33 0.31
N ALA A 15 -0.84 11.36 1.64
CA ALA A 15 0.18 10.72 2.47
C ALA A 15 0.22 9.19 2.25
N ILE A 16 -0.94 8.54 2.14
CA ILE A 16 -1.04 7.11 1.81
C ILE A 16 -0.48 6.85 0.41
N SER A 17 -0.82 7.67 -0.58
CA SER A 17 -0.29 7.52 -1.94
C SER A 17 1.24 7.61 -1.98
N ILE A 18 1.82 8.58 -1.28
CA ILE A 18 3.27 8.75 -1.16
C ILE A 18 3.89 7.57 -0.40
N GLY A 19 3.27 7.16 0.71
CA GLY A 19 3.72 6.03 1.52
C GLY A 19 3.74 4.72 0.72
N ILE A 20 2.74 4.46 -0.13
CA ILE A 20 2.70 3.30 -1.01
C ILE A 20 3.86 3.35 -2.01
N GLN A 21 4.10 4.49 -2.66
CA GLN A 21 5.22 4.64 -3.59
C GLN A 21 6.56 4.38 -2.92
N PHE A 22 6.79 4.93 -1.73
CA PHE A 22 7.99 4.68 -0.93
C PHE A 22 8.12 3.21 -0.52
N LEU A 23 7.02 2.56 -0.13
CA LEU A 23 7.01 1.14 0.23
C LEU A 23 7.36 0.27 -0.97
N CYS A 24 6.77 0.52 -2.15
CA CYS A 24 7.11 -0.21 -3.38
C CYS A 24 8.58 -0.01 -3.77
N LEU A 25 9.09 1.22 -3.69
CA LEU A 25 10.49 1.51 -3.98
C LEU A 25 11.42 0.82 -2.97
N GLY A 26 11.10 0.87 -1.68
CA GLY A 26 11.84 0.19 -0.63
C GLY A 26 11.89 -1.33 -0.83
N VAL A 27 10.77 -1.96 -1.20
CA VAL A 27 10.72 -3.39 -1.54
C VAL A 27 11.66 -3.70 -2.71
N ILE A 28 11.58 -2.95 -3.81
CA ILE A 28 12.40 -3.19 -5.00
C ILE A 28 13.89 -3.01 -4.67
N VAL A 29 14.25 -1.92 -4.01
CA VAL A 29 15.65 -1.63 -3.64
C VAL A 29 16.19 -2.70 -2.70
N GLN A 30 15.42 -3.13 -1.71
CA GLN A 30 15.83 -4.20 -0.80
C GLN A 30 16.03 -5.53 -1.54
N LEU A 31 15.15 -5.87 -2.48
CA LEU A 31 15.30 -7.09 -3.30
C LEU A 31 16.53 -7.05 -4.22
N LEU A 32 16.96 -5.86 -4.66
CA LEU A 32 18.12 -5.70 -5.53
C LEU A 32 19.45 -5.74 -4.76
N ILE A 33 19.48 -5.15 -3.56
CA ILE A 33 20.68 -5.04 -2.74
C ILE A 33 20.84 -6.26 -1.81
N ASP A 34 19.74 -6.98 -1.53
CA ASP A 34 19.65 -8.11 -0.59
C ASP A 34 20.07 -7.76 0.86
N GLU A 35 20.00 -6.47 1.20
CA GLU A 35 20.26 -5.95 2.54
C GLU A 35 19.17 -4.97 3.00
N LYS A 36 19.05 -4.80 4.31
CA LYS A 36 18.10 -3.85 4.92
C LYS A 36 18.49 -2.41 4.59
N ILE A 37 17.51 -1.61 4.20
CA ILE A 37 17.73 -0.20 3.84
C ILE A 37 17.74 0.63 5.11
N MET A 38 18.91 0.98 5.63
CA MET A 38 19.04 1.81 6.84
C MET A 38 18.24 1.25 8.05
N GLY A 39 18.25 -0.07 8.23
CA GLY A 39 17.50 -0.76 9.29
C GLY A 39 16.01 -0.97 9.00
N TRP A 40 15.49 -0.45 7.88
CA TRP A 40 14.15 -0.74 7.39
C TRP A 40 14.14 -2.01 6.54
N ASP A 41 13.19 -2.91 6.84
CA ASP A 41 13.04 -4.23 6.21
C ASP A 41 11.63 -4.41 5.64
N PRO A 42 11.27 -3.67 4.56
CA PRO A 42 9.94 -3.76 3.97
C PRO A 42 9.59 -5.17 3.45
N VAL A 43 10.55 -5.91 2.91
CA VAL A 43 10.33 -7.29 2.42
C VAL A 43 10.01 -8.22 3.59
N GLY A 44 10.81 -8.18 4.66
CA GLY A 44 10.60 -9.00 5.86
C GLY A 44 9.28 -8.66 6.55
N ASN A 45 8.88 -7.39 6.59
CA ASN A 45 7.59 -6.98 7.13
C ASN A 45 6.40 -7.57 6.36
N ILE A 46 6.47 -7.58 5.03
CA ILE A 46 5.44 -8.19 4.17
C ILE A 46 5.41 -9.71 4.36
N GLN A 47 6.57 -10.36 4.42
CA GLN A 47 6.66 -11.80 4.69
C GLN A 47 6.09 -12.17 6.06
N ALA A 48 6.40 -11.38 7.09
CA ALA A 48 5.89 -11.58 8.46
C ALA A 48 4.37 -11.39 8.56
N ALA A 49 3.78 -10.52 7.73
CA ALA A 49 2.33 -10.39 7.63
C ALA A 49 1.65 -11.65 7.06
N GLY A 50 2.41 -12.51 6.37
CA GLY A 50 2.02 -13.85 5.97
C GLY A 50 0.79 -13.89 5.05
N PRO A 51 0.00 -14.98 5.11
CA PRO A 51 -1.18 -15.17 4.25
C PRO A 51 -2.23 -14.06 4.36
N SER A 52 -2.25 -13.34 5.49
CA SER A 52 -3.16 -12.23 5.76
C SER A 52 -2.99 -11.10 4.74
N PHE A 53 -1.74 -10.78 4.37
CA PHE A 53 -1.45 -9.72 3.40
C PHE A 53 -1.95 -10.09 2.00
N ILE A 54 -1.74 -11.34 1.59
CA ILE A 54 -2.25 -11.88 0.32
C ILE A 54 -3.78 -11.85 0.29
N GLY A 55 -4.43 -12.23 1.40
CA GLY A 55 -5.89 -12.18 1.53
C GLY A 55 -6.46 -10.78 1.33
N VAL A 56 -5.87 -9.77 1.97
CA VAL A 56 -6.29 -8.37 1.80
C VAL A 56 -6.10 -7.90 0.36
N ILE A 57 -4.96 -8.20 -0.27
CA ILE A 57 -4.73 -7.85 -1.68
C ILE A 57 -5.74 -8.53 -2.59
N ALA A 58 -6.04 -9.82 -2.38
CA ALA A 58 -7.04 -10.55 -3.15
C ALA A 58 -8.44 -9.90 -3.04
N PHE A 59 -8.86 -9.50 -1.84
CA PHE A 59 -10.12 -8.76 -1.66
C PHE A 59 -10.12 -7.41 -2.36
N ILE A 60 -9.02 -6.66 -2.30
CA ILE A 60 -8.88 -5.38 -3.01
C ILE A 60 -8.98 -5.59 -4.52
N VAL A 61 -8.29 -6.58 -5.08
CA VAL A 61 -8.33 -6.90 -6.51
C VAL A 61 -9.75 -7.31 -6.94
N LEU A 62 -10.40 -8.20 -6.18
CA LEU A 62 -11.79 -8.59 -6.44
C LEU A 62 -12.75 -7.40 -6.40
N TYR A 63 -12.58 -6.50 -5.42
CA TYR A 63 -13.36 -5.27 -5.32
C TYR A 63 -13.14 -4.35 -6.53
N LEU A 64 -11.89 -4.15 -6.97
CA LEU A 64 -11.56 -3.35 -8.15
C LEU A 64 -12.17 -3.94 -9.43
N LEU A 65 -12.09 -5.27 -9.61
CA LEU A 65 -12.70 -5.95 -10.75
C LEU A 65 -14.23 -5.80 -10.74
N PHE A 66 -14.87 -5.92 -9.58
CA PHE A 66 -16.33 -5.80 -9.45
C PHE A 66 -16.85 -4.38 -9.66
N ILE A 67 -16.13 -3.36 -9.19
CA ILE A 67 -16.51 -1.96 -9.42
C ILE A 67 -16.31 -1.57 -10.87
N ARG A 68 -15.20 -1.98 -11.51
CA ARG A 68 -14.98 -1.68 -12.93
C ARG A 68 -16.01 -2.34 -13.83
N LYS A 69 -16.49 -3.54 -13.48
CA LYS A 69 -17.59 -4.22 -14.18
C LYS A 69 -18.94 -3.50 -14.07
N LYS A 70 -19.15 -2.64 -13.06
CA LYS A 70 -20.38 -1.82 -12.92
C LYS A 70 -20.34 -0.51 -13.71
N ALA A 71 -19.17 -0.12 -14.22
CA ALA A 71 -18.97 1.13 -14.96
C ALA A 71 -18.98 0.95 -16.49
N GLU A 72 -19.11 -0.30 -16.96
CA GLU A 72 -19.39 -0.69 -18.36
C GLU A 72 -20.83 -1.19 -18.48
#